data_AF-A0A9R1UZC3-F1
#
_entry.id   AF-A0A9R1UZC3-F1
#
_cell.length_a   1.000
_cell.length_b   1.000
_cell.length_c   1.000
_cell.angle_alpha   90.00
_cell.angle_beta   90.00
_cell.angle_gamma   90.00
#
_symmetry.space_group_name_H-M   'P 1'
#
loop_
_entity.id
_entity.type
_entity.pdbx_description
1 polymer ?
#
loop_
_entity_poly.entity_id
_entity_poly.type
_entity_poly.pdbx_seq_one_letter_code
_entity_poly.pdbx_strand_id
1 'polypeptide(L)'
;MVRLGNELSGNGIGTSISSSQYANDTITLSNIVNRIYKGIKPKPLIIAPGGFYDPKWFKEFLADTSKTLNVISHHIYNLGPVGPLQEVGQLDG
;
A
#
# COMPACT_ATOMS: atom_id res chain seq x y z
N MET A 1 15.28 4.17 -5.18
CA MET A 1 13.90 3.65 -5.04
C MET A 1 13.34 4.16 -3.72
N VAL A 2 12.14 4.75 -3.70
CA VAL A 2 11.47 5.14 -2.44
C VAL A 2 10.08 4.52 -2.39
N ARG A 3 9.73 3.90 -1.25
CA ARG A 3 8.43 3.27 -0.99
C ARG A 3 7.78 3.92 0.25
N LEU A 4 6.46 4.03 0.26
CA LEU A 4 5.68 4.58 1.38
C LEU A 4 4.77 3.50 1.97
N GLY A 5 4.90 3.20 3.26
CA GLY A 5 4.00 2.30 4.00
C GLY A 5 4.06 0.82 3.61
N ASN A 6 3.93 -0.06 4.60
CA ASN A 6 3.67 -1.49 4.41
C ASN A 6 2.19 -1.73 4.74
N GLU A 7 1.43 -2.33 3.82
CA GLU A 7 0.11 -2.94 4.11
C GLU A 7 -0.99 -1.99 4.64
N LEU A 8 -0.93 -0.70 4.29
CA LEU A 8 -1.92 0.31 4.72
C LEU A 8 -3.17 0.43 3.81
N SER A 9 -3.25 -0.35 2.72
CA SER A 9 -4.38 -0.35 1.78
C SER A 9 -5.39 -1.46 2.07
N GLY A 10 -6.69 -1.14 1.92
CA GLY A 10 -7.78 -2.11 2.11
C GLY A 10 -8.05 -2.50 3.57
N ASN A 11 -8.83 -3.57 3.76
CA ASN A 11 -9.19 -4.13 5.09
C ASN A 11 -8.13 -5.13 5.58
N GLY A 12 -6.86 -4.73 5.66
CA GLY A 12 -5.78 -5.57 6.21
C GLY A 12 -5.92 -5.84 7.72
N ILE A 13 -5.14 -6.79 8.25
CA ILE A 13 -5.06 -7.07 9.69
C ILE A 13 -4.27 -5.93 10.36
N GLY A 14 -4.94 -4.87 10.81
CA GLY A 14 -4.31 -3.73 11.49
C GLY A 14 -4.96 -2.37 11.19
N THR A 15 -4.13 -1.32 11.11
CA THR A 15 -4.57 0.08 10.85
C THR A 15 -4.71 0.35 9.35
N SER A 16 -5.94 0.54 8.87
CA SER A 16 -6.22 1.01 7.51
C SER A 16 -6.33 2.55 7.47
N ILE A 17 -5.80 3.20 6.44
CA ILE A 17 -6.09 4.61 6.15
C ILE A 17 -6.88 4.75 4.86
N SER A 18 -7.57 5.88 4.69
CA SER A 18 -8.32 6.15 3.46
C SER A 18 -7.39 6.27 2.25
N SER A 19 -7.92 5.92 1.07
CA SER A 19 -7.25 6.10 -0.24
C SER A 19 -6.76 7.54 -0.42
N SER A 20 -7.60 8.50 -0.03
CA SER A 20 -7.29 9.94 -0.10
C SER A 20 -6.12 10.36 0.81
N GLN A 21 -6.08 9.87 2.06
CA GLN A 21 -4.94 10.18 2.95
C GLN A 21 -3.64 9.61 2.37
N TYR A 22 -3.67 8.35 1.93
CA TYR A 22 -2.50 7.70 1.34
C TYR A 22 -2.04 8.40 0.03
N ALA A 23 -2.98 8.92 -0.77
CA ALA A 23 -2.67 9.74 -1.95
C ALA A 23 -1.98 11.05 -1.59
N ASN A 24 -2.47 11.77 -0.58
CA ASN A 24 -1.85 13.01 -0.09
C ASN A 24 -0.41 12.78 0.41
N ASP A 25 -0.19 11.69 1.13
CA ASP A 25 1.15 11.32 1.61
C ASP A 25 2.09 10.98 0.44
N THR A 26 1.57 10.28 -0.58
CA THR A 26 2.32 9.97 -1.81
C THR A 26 2.70 11.24 -2.59
N ILE A 27 1.79 12.21 -2.69
CA ILE A 27 2.06 13.51 -3.34
C ILE A 27 3.12 14.29 -2.57
N THR A 28 3.00 14.33 -1.24
CA THR A 28 3.98 14.99 -0.36
C THR A 28 5.36 14.38 -0.53
N LEU A 29 5.45 13.05 -0.56
CA LEU A 29 6.70 12.34 -0.81
C LEU A 29 7.30 12.72 -2.18
N SER A 30 6.48 12.78 -3.23
CA SER A 30 6.92 13.18 -4.57
C SER A 30 7.50 14.59 -4.61
N ASN A 31 6.86 15.52 -3.91
CA ASN A 31 7.35 16.89 -3.79
C ASN A 31 8.70 16.95 -3.07
N ILE A 32 8.87 16.17 -1.98
CA ILE A 32 10.13 16.08 -1.24
C ILE A 32 11.24 15.50 -2.13
N VAL A 33 10.98 14.39 -2.83
CA VAL A 33 11.93 13.77 -3.76
C VAL A 33 12.32 14.76 -4.86
N ASN A 34 11.35 15.43 -5.48
CA ASN A 34 11.62 16.41 -6.53
C ASN A 34 12.46 17.58 -6.06
N ARG A 35 12.26 18.02 -4.81
CA ARG A 35 13.05 19.08 -4.18
C ARG A 35 14.49 18.65 -3.91
N ILE A 36 14.69 17.47 -3.31
CA ILE A 36 16.01 16.95 -2.95
C ILE A 36 16.84 16.65 -4.20
N TYR A 37 16.24 16.07 -5.24
CA TYR A 37 16.92 15.70 -6.48
C TYR A 37 16.82 16.79 -7.56
N LYS A 38 16.66 18.06 -7.18
CA LYS A 38 16.64 19.17 -8.14
C LYS A 38 18.01 19.28 -8.83
N GLY A 39 18.03 19.07 -10.15
CA GLY A 39 19.26 19.10 -10.96
C GLY A 39 20.07 17.79 -10.95
N ILE A 40 19.66 16.78 -10.20
CA ILE A 40 20.34 15.47 -10.12
C ILE A 40 19.62 14.47 -11.03
N LYS A 41 20.40 13.67 -11.79
CA LYS A 41 19.89 12.57 -12.63
C LYS A 41 20.69 11.27 -12.40
N PRO A 42 20.03 10.10 -12.43
CA PRO A 42 18.58 9.90 -12.53
C PRO A 42 17.86 10.22 -11.20
N LYS A 43 16.59 10.65 -11.28
CA LYS A 43 15.74 10.80 -10.09
C LYS A 43 15.20 9.44 -9.64
N PRO A 44 15.02 9.20 -8.32
CA PRO A 44 14.44 7.96 -7.85
C PRO A 44 12.95 7.88 -8.21
N LEU A 45 12.50 6.67 -8.59
CA LEU A 45 11.09 6.36 -8.83
C LEU A 45 10.33 6.22 -7.50
N ILE A 46 9.05 6.61 -7.53
CA ILE A 46 8.10 6.50 -6.42
C ILE A 46 7.16 5.33 -6.70
N ILE A 47 7.06 4.42 -5.73
CA ILE A 47 6.23 3.21 -5.83
C ILE A 47 5.28 3.11 -4.63
N ALA A 48 4.00 2.91 -4.94
CA ALA A 48 2.88 2.74 -4.02
C ALA A 48 1.70 2.07 -4.76
N PRO A 49 0.64 1.58 -4.09
CA PRO A 49 0.45 1.46 -2.66
C PRO A 49 0.70 -0.01 -2.23
N GLY A 50 1.85 -0.30 -1.62
CA GLY A 50 2.32 -1.67 -1.35
C GLY A 50 1.52 -2.45 -0.27
N GLY A 51 0.20 -2.58 -0.44
CA GLY A 51 -0.68 -3.32 0.47
C GLY A 51 -1.68 -4.23 -0.25
N PHE A 52 -2.68 -4.72 0.49
CA PHE A 52 -3.70 -5.63 -0.01
C PHE A 52 -4.58 -4.95 -1.06
N TYR A 53 -4.94 -5.71 -2.09
CA TYR A 53 -5.78 -5.21 -3.18
C TYR A 53 -7.24 -5.07 -2.73
N ASP A 54 -7.72 -3.83 -2.67
CA ASP A 54 -9.14 -3.49 -2.63
C ASP A 54 -9.48 -2.69 -3.90
N PRO A 55 -10.40 -3.18 -4.77
CA PRO A 55 -10.67 -2.57 -6.06
C PRO A 55 -11.14 -1.11 -5.97
N LYS A 56 -11.99 -0.78 -4.97
CA LYS A 56 -12.55 0.55 -4.82
C LYS A 56 -11.46 1.52 -4.32
N TRP A 57 -10.73 1.11 -3.29
CA TRP A 57 -9.64 1.87 -2.71
C TRP A 57 -8.55 2.16 -3.74
N PHE A 58 -8.14 1.16 -4.53
CA PHE A 58 -7.13 1.34 -5.58
C PHE A 58 -7.62 2.26 -6.68
N LYS A 59 -8.88 2.15 -7.10
CA LYS A 59 -9.46 3.04 -8.11
C LYS A 59 -9.43 4.51 -7.66
N GLU A 60 -9.81 4.77 -6.41
CA GLU A 60 -9.77 6.11 -5.81
C GLU A 60 -8.33 6.64 -5.69
N PHE A 61 -7.43 5.83 -5.13
CA PHE A 61 -6.01 6.18 -4.99
C PHE A 61 -5.35 6.52 -6.35
N LEU A 62 -5.65 5.74 -7.40
CA LEU A 62 -5.11 5.97 -8.74
C LEU A 62 -5.68 7.24 -9.39
N ALA A 63 -6.95 7.55 -9.15
CA ALA A 63 -7.54 8.80 -9.60
C ALA A 63 -6.80 10.00 -8.99
N ASP A 64 -6.54 9.94 -7.69
CA ASP A 64 -5.90 11.01 -6.93
C ASP A 64 -4.39 11.15 -7.19
N THR A 65 -3.72 10.08 -7.63
CA THR A 65 -2.25 10.06 -7.85
C THR A 65 -1.81 9.98 -9.31
N SER A 66 -2.74 10.09 -10.26
CA SER A 66 -2.53 9.92 -11.71
C SER A 66 -1.38 10.72 -12.35
N LYS A 67 -0.98 11.87 -11.76
CA LYS A 67 0.12 12.72 -12.26
C LYS A 67 1.45 12.54 -11.51
N THR A 68 1.47 11.69 -10.49
CA THR A 68 2.51 11.68 -9.46
C THR A 68 3.18 10.33 -9.31
N LEU A 69 2.42 9.24 -9.48
CA LEU A 69 2.90 7.88 -9.32
C LEU A 69 3.69 7.42 -10.54
N ASN A 70 4.87 6.82 -10.34
CA ASN A 70 5.65 6.27 -11.44
C ASN A 70 5.37 4.78 -11.68
N VAL A 71 5.15 4.02 -10.62
CA VAL A 71 4.90 2.57 -10.69
C VAL A 71 3.90 2.18 -9.60
N ILE A 72 2.98 1.28 -9.95
CA ILE A 72 2.02 0.67 -9.03
C ILE A 72 2.62 -0.64 -8.50
N SER A 73 2.54 -0.88 -7.18
CA SER A 73 2.86 -2.18 -6.57
C SER A 73 1.75 -2.60 -5.61
N HIS A 74 1.44 -3.89 -5.56
CA HIS A 74 0.59 -4.50 -4.53
C HIS A 74 1.22 -5.83 -4.09
N HIS A 75 0.95 -6.27 -2.87
CA HIS A 75 1.44 -7.56 -2.37
C HIS A 75 0.37 -8.64 -2.63
N ILE A 76 0.78 -9.78 -3.17
CA ILE A 76 -0.07 -10.97 -3.34
C ILE A 76 0.49 -12.05 -2.40
N TYR A 77 -0.29 -12.46 -1.39
CA TYR A 77 0.01 -13.61 -0.55
C TYR A 77 -0.99 -14.73 -0.85
N ASN A 78 -0.51 -15.97 -0.97
CA ASN A 78 -1.32 -17.16 -1.24
C ASN A 78 -1.95 -17.75 0.04
N LEU A 79 -2.26 -16.91 1.03
CA LEU A 79 -2.88 -17.31 2.28
C LEU A 79 -4.40 -17.27 2.08
N GLY A 80 -5.02 -18.45 1.98
CA GLY A 80 -6.49 -18.56 2.04
C GLY A 80 -7.03 -17.93 3.33
N PRO A 81 -8.34 -17.62 3.39
CA PRO A 81 -8.96 -17.10 4.61
C PRO A 81 -8.61 -18.03 5.79
N VAL A 82 -8.23 -17.44 6.92
CA VAL A 82 -8.09 -18.19 8.18
C VAL A 82 -9.46 -18.79 8.46
N GLY A 83 -9.59 -20.09 8.21
CA GLY A 83 -10.77 -20.85 8.59
C GLY A 83 -11.00 -20.72 10.10
N PRO A 84 -12.24 -20.87 10.59
CA PRO A 84 -12.52 -20.77 12.02
C PRO A 84 -11.59 -21.72 12.79
N LEU A 85 -11.10 -21.24 13.93
CA LEU A 85 -10.28 -22.04 14.85
C LEU A 85 -11.03 -23.34 15.14
N GLN A 86 -10.49 -24.46 14.67
CA GLN A 86 -10.88 -25.75 15.21
C GLN A 86 -10.33 -25.77 16.64
N GLU A 87 -11.22 -25.70 17.63
CA GLU A 87 -10.88 -26.10 18.99
C GLU A 87 -10.27 -27.50 18.92
N VAL A 88 -9.02 -27.59 19.37
CA VAL A 88 -8.30 -28.86 19.49
C VAL A 88 -9.08 -29.69 20.50
N GLY A 89 -9.72 -30.76 20.02
CA GLY A 89 -10.42 -31.71 20.88
C GLY A 89 -9.50 -32.20 21.99
N GLN A 90 -9.96 -32.00 23.22
CA GLN A 90 -9.37 -32.55 24.44
C GLN A 90 -9.36 -34.07 24.31
N LEU A 91 -8.17 -34.68 24.36
CA LEU A 91 -8.03 -36.13 24.49
C LEU A 91 -8.23 -36.49 25.95
N ASP A 92 -9.43 -36.97 26.28
CA ASP A 92 -9.74 -37.54 27.57
C ASP A 92 -9.95 -39.06 27.41
N GLY A 93 -9.06 -39.84 28.05
CA GLY A 93 -9.35 -41.16 28.66
C GLY A 93 -9.33 -42.39 27.77
#